data_AF-A0A7W3QRM3-F1
#
_entry.id   AF-A0A7W3QRM3-F1
#
_cell.length_a   1.000
_cell.length_b   1.000
_cell.length_c   1.000
_cell.angle_alpha   90.00
_cell.angle_beta   90.00
_cell.angle_gamma   90.00
#
_symmetry.space_group_name_H-M   'P 1'
#
loop_
_entity.id
_entity.type
_entity.pdbx_description
1 polymer ?
#
loop_
_entity_poly.entity_id
_entity_poly.type
_entity_poly.pdbx_seq_one_letter_code
_entity_poly.pdbx_strand_id
1 'polypeptide(L)'
;MGFSGEFETHVTVDGPADDLAGWAEARGLKFVHILLDRGRTPSQPMLTLRTGGTLADARADAERAAADLRAAGFTVTRLKIEASPRTEGVPVTDADALGPGFYFEHHIKLLLPGDADTAALAAVAARHSAHLSRNARRVRADGRQERFVTQRCREVGMQTAGRRMKALLNALRRHGGLEVGTVEREFVVFDDAPALDDGWIDEDGTVSAVRWGEYRPGPWPARPYLPDHAPEPEEAGWLGLPPTLRPVPGAMQSPVFDPALKQHPRAMRAGEPRFPSREQGERWYAARRRAVDHVLAAVEGSRWADDLVLRGSVLLRAWYGDLAREPGDLDFVVLSAMDDPGEMLTGLASDAGRLSRGDPVEIAAGEAAVSGIWTYDRVPGQRLVLPWRAEGLPSGTVQLDFVFGEPLPAEPELTEIPRADGGGPAVLNAATPELSLAWKLLWLLTDAYPQGKDLYDAWLLARNCRPSYRLLAEVTGHSEAPGPGALTLGRVAGIEADWQEFRKEYPGVRGEAEDYVRELANALAPVLPEGEP
;
A
#
# COMPACT_ATOMS: atom_id res chain seq x y z
N MET A 1 24.24 3.90 -22.71
CA MET A 1 24.03 2.43 -22.69
C MET A 1 23.72 2.00 -24.11
N GLY A 2 24.34 0.94 -24.61
CA GLY A 2 24.12 0.45 -25.97
C GLY A 2 23.27 -0.82 -25.94
N PHE A 3 22.25 -0.89 -26.78
CA PHE A 3 21.55 -2.14 -27.10
C PHE A 3 21.87 -2.53 -28.54
N SER A 4 22.17 -3.81 -28.76
CA SER A 4 22.50 -4.36 -30.08
C SER A 4 21.83 -5.72 -30.27
N GLY A 5 21.03 -5.86 -31.33
CA GLY A 5 20.23 -7.06 -31.56
C GLY A 5 19.04 -6.81 -32.48
N GLU A 6 17.93 -7.47 -32.18
CA GLU A 6 16.67 -7.36 -32.92
C GLU A 6 15.69 -6.49 -32.15
N PHE A 7 15.02 -5.58 -32.86
CA PHE A 7 14.00 -4.68 -32.33
C PHE A 7 12.71 -4.78 -33.14
N GLU A 8 11.57 -4.73 -32.46
CA GLU A 8 10.25 -4.48 -33.04
C GLU A 8 9.81 -3.07 -32.59
N THR A 9 9.38 -2.25 -33.55
CA THR A 9 8.93 -0.87 -33.29
C THR A 9 7.45 -0.76 -33.59
N HIS A 10 6.69 -0.21 -32.64
CA HIS A 10 5.28 0.12 -32.79
C HIS A 10 5.10 1.64 -32.93
N VAL A 11 4.51 2.07 -34.04
CA VAL A 11 4.14 3.47 -34.29
C VAL A 11 2.62 3.58 -34.19
N THR A 12 2.13 4.19 -33.10
CA THR A 12 0.69 4.39 -32.86
C THR A 12 0.24 5.70 -33.49
N VAL A 13 -0.94 5.69 -34.11
CA VAL A 13 -1.55 6.89 -34.69
C VAL A 13 -2.92 7.15 -34.09
N ASP A 14 -3.35 8.40 -34.13
CA ASP A 14 -4.73 8.80 -33.96
C ASP A 14 -5.41 8.92 -35.33
N GLY A 15 -6.63 8.40 -35.44
CA GLY A 15 -7.42 8.40 -36.68
C GLY A 15 -8.06 7.05 -37.05
N PRO A 16 -8.74 7.00 -38.21
CA PRO A 16 -9.43 5.79 -38.67
C PRO A 16 -8.47 4.63 -38.93
N ALA A 17 -8.72 3.50 -38.25
CA ALA A 17 -7.88 2.31 -38.36
C ALA A 17 -7.81 1.73 -39.78
N ASP A 18 -8.89 1.85 -40.56
CA ASP A 18 -8.97 1.34 -41.93
C ASP A 18 -8.05 2.10 -42.90
N ASP A 19 -7.89 3.41 -42.69
CA ASP A 19 -7.00 4.24 -43.50
C ASP A 19 -5.53 3.84 -43.27
N LEU A 20 -5.14 3.64 -41.99
CA LEU A 20 -3.80 3.15 -41.67
C LEU A 20 -3.58 1.72 -42.18
N ALA A 21 -4.60 0.87 -42.12
CA ALA A 21 -4.53 -0.50 -42.64
C ALA A 21 -4.27 -0.52 -44.16
N GLY A 22 -5.01 0.27 -44.94
CA GLY A 22 -4.79 0.39 -46.38
C GLY A 22 -3.42 1.00 -46.72
N TRP A 23 -2.98 1.99 -45.94
CA TRP A 23 -1.66 2.60 -46.10
C TRP A 23 -0.51 1.62 -45.84
N ALA A 24 -0.65 0.79 -44.81
CA ALA A 24 0.32 -0.24 -44.44
C ALA A 24 0.36 -1.38 -45.47
N GLU A 25 -0.80 -1.85 -45.95
CA GLU A 25 -0.91 -2.90 -46.96
C GLU A 25 -0.21 -2.50 -48.27
N ALA A 26 -0.44 -1.27 -48.74
CA ALA A 26 0.22 -0.73 -49.95
C ALA A 26 1.76 -0.71 -49.86
N ARG A 27 2.32 -0.84 -48.65
CA ARG A 27 3.77 -0.81 -48.37
C ARG A 27 4.29 -2.14 -47.82
N GLY A 28 3.44 -3.17 -47.72
CA GLY A 28 3.81 -4.47 -47.16
C GLY A 28 4.19 -4.44 -45.68
N LEU A 29 3.66 -3.46 -44.93
CA LEU A 29 3.96 -3.29 -43.51
C LEU A 29 2.91 -3.97 -42.62
N LYS A 30 3.35 -4.48 -41.47
CA LYS A 30 2.46 -5.13 -40.49
C LYS A 30 1.63 -4.06 -39.80
N PHE A 31 0.31 -4.26 -39.79
CA PHE A 31 -0.66 -3.41 -39.09
C PHE A 31 -1.33 -4.20 -37.96
N VAL A 32 -1.51 -3.55 -36.81
CA VAL A 32 -2.23 -4.11 -35.64
C VAL A 32 -3.20 -3.05 -35.13
N HIS A 33 -4.42 -3.45 -34.75
CA HIS A 33 -5.37 -2.56 -34.09
C HIS A 33 -5.82 -3.17 -32.78
N ILE A 34 -5.28 -2.66 -31.68
CA ILE A 34 -5.63 -3.10 -30.34
C ILE A 34 -6.78 -2.26 -29.81
N LEU A 35 -7.79 -2.94 -29.27
CA LEU A 35 -8.90 -2.36 -28.52
C LEU A 35 -8.80 -2.79 -27.06
N LEU A 36 -8.83 -1.81 -26.18
CA LEU A 36 -8.83 -1.97 -24.73
C LEU A 36 -10.26 -1.93 -24.23
N ASP A 37 -10.55 -2.71 -23.18
CA ASP A 37 -11.89 -2.75 -22.57
C ASP A 37 -12.16 -1.49 -21.70
N ARG A 38 -11.10 -0.76 -21.33
CA ARG A 38 -11.11 0.48 -20.54
C ARG A 38 -9.85 1.31 -20.83
N GLY A 39 -9.80 2.54 -20.32
CA GLY A 39 -8.63 3.43 -20.41
C GLY A 39 -8.92 4.69 -21.23
N ARG A 40 -8.02 5.68 -21.12
CA ARG A 40 -8.19 6.98 -21.79
C ARG A 40 -8.13 6.88 -23.32
N THR A 41 -7.27 6.00 -23.84
CA THR A 41 -7.07 5.81 -25.27
C THR A 41 -7.34 4.34 -25.64
N PRO A 42 -8.61 3.91 -25.70
CA PRO A 42 -8.96 2.50 -25.83
C PRO A 42 -8.76 1.94 -27.24
N SER A 43 -8.54 2.79 -28.25
CA SER A 43 -8.29 2.38 -29.63
C SER A 43 -6.87 2.74 -30.02
N GLN A 44 -6.06 1.73 -30.35
CA GLN A 44 -4.65 1.90 -30.69
C GLN A 44 -4.34 1.22 -32.03
N PRO A 45 -4.55 1.92 -33.16
CA PRO A 45 -4.09 1.47 -34.47
C PRO A 45 -2.58 1.73 -34.60
N MET A 46 -1.83 0.70 -34.97
CA MET A 46 -0.38 0.68 -34.91
C MET A 46 0.24 0.07 -36.16
N LEU A 47 1.31 0.69 -36.63
CA LEU A 47 2.26 0.11 -37.58
C LEU A 47 3.35 -0.63 -36.82
N THR A 48 3.78 -1.78 -37.34
CA THR A 48 4.89 -2.56 -36.77
C THR A 48 6.04 -2.66 -37.74
N LEU A 49 7.25 -2.37 -37.28
CA LEU A 49 8.51 -2.39 -38.04
C LEU A 49 9.51 -3.30 -37.34
N ARG A 50 10.44 -3.88 -38.10
CA ARG A 50 11.54 -4.67 -37.54
C ARG A 50 12.86 -4.09 -37.97
N THR A 51 13.76 -3.91 -37.01
CA THR A 51 15.09 -3.38 -37.23
C THR A 51 16.11 -4.28 -36.54
N GLY A 52 17.17 -4.65 -37.26
CA GLY A 52 18.36 -5.28 -36.68
C GLY A 52 19.48 -4.24 -36.58
N GLY A 53 20.39 -4.42 -35.62
CA GLY A 53 21.52 -3.51 -35.42
C GLY A 53 21.48 -2.89 -34.03
N THR A 54 21.64 -1.57 -33.94
CA THR A 54 21.68 -0.85 -32.67
C THR A 54 20.35 -0.16 -32.34
N LEU A 55 20.14 0.23 -31.08
CA LEU A 55 19.00 1.07 -30.71
C LEU A 55 18.97 2.40 -31.50
N ALA A 56 20.11 2.94 -31.89
CA ALA A 56 20.16 4.16 -32.70
C ALA A 56 19.57 3.92 -34.10
N ASP A 57 19.82 2.76 -34.69
CA ASP A 57 19.25 2.35 -35.98
C ASP A 57 17.73 2.19 -35.84
N ALA A 58 17.26 1.48 -34.80
CA ALA A 58 15.84 1.30 -34.52
C ALA A 58 15.11 2.65 -34.30
N ARG A 59 15.75 3.60 -33.59
CA ARG A 59 15.22 4.95 -33.44
C ARG A 59 15.17 5.71 -34.77
N ALA A 60 16.22 5.62 -35.58
CA ALA A 60 16.23 6.27 -36.89
C ALA A 60 15.13 5.70 -37.81
N ASP A 61 14.88 4.40 -37.78
CA ASP A 61 13.82 3.74 -38.53
C ASP A 61 12.43 4.17 -38.04
N ALA A 62 12.24 4.22 -36.72
CA ALA A 62 11.01 4.69 -36.08
C ALA A 62 10.66 6.13 -36.50
N GLU A 63 11.65 7.04 -36.46
CA GLU A 63 11.46 8.44 -36.83
C GLU A 63 11.16 8.61 -38.32
N ARG A 64 11.80 7.82 -39.20
CA ARG A 64 11.48 7.83 -40.65
C ARG A 64 10.05 7.38 -40.91
N ALA A 65 9.63 6.28 -40.28
CA ALA A 65 8.24 5.82 -40.41
C ALA A 65 7.23 6.83 -39.85
N ALA A 66 7.55 7.48 -38.74
CA ALA A 66 6.72 8.54 -38.17
C ALA A 66 6.60 9.75 -39.11
N ALA A 67 7.71 10.14 -39.75
CA ALA A 67 7.71 11.21 -40.75
C ALA A 67 6.88 10.84 -41.99
N ASP A 68 7.00 9.61 -42.50
CA ASP A 68 6.22 9.11 -43.64
C ASP A 68 4.71 9.08 -43.34
N LEU A 69 4.34 8.66 -42.12
CA LEU A 69 2.95 8.68 -41.66
C LEU A 69 2.41 10.11 -41.55
N ARG A 70 3.19 11.04 -40.98
CA ARG A 70 2.81 12.46 -40.92
C ARG A 70 2.67 13.08 -42.31
N ALA A 71 3.56 12.76 -43.25
CA ALA A 71 3.48 13.21 -44.63
C ALA A 71 2.24 12.65 -45.37
N ALA A 72 1.79 11.46 -44.97
CA ALA A 72 0.55 10.85 -45.46
C ALA A 72 -0.72 11.36 -44.75
N GLY A 73 -0.60 12.28 -43.79
CA GLY A 73 -1.72 12.91 -43.09
C GLY A 73 -2.14 12.26 -41.77
N PHE A 74 -1.41 11.25 -41.27
CA PHE A 74 -1.70 10.63 -39.97
C PHE A 74 -1.11 11.43 -38.81
N THR A 75 -1.79 11.44 -37.67
CA THR A 75 -1.24 11.98 -36.42
C THR A 75 -0.58 10.87 -35.63
N VAL A 76 0.75 10.86 -35.56
CA VAL A 76 1.52 9.89 -34.75
C VAL A 76 1.47 10.30 -33.28
N THR A 77 1.02 9.38 -32.42
CA THR A 77 0.79 9.62 -30.99
C THR A 77 1.77 8.90 -30.07
N ARG A 78 2.44 7.84 -30.54
CA ARG A 78 3.45 7.11 -29.75
C ARG A 78 4.43 6.35 -30.63
N LEU A 79 5.69 6.34 -30.22
CA LEU A 79 6.76 5.48 -30.68
C LEU A 79 7.22 4.59 -29.53
N LYS A 80 7.09 3.28 -29.71
CA LYS A 80 7.55 2.27 -28.75
C LYS A 80 8.53 1.33 -29.44
N ILE A 81 9.69 1.10 -28.85
CA ILE A 81 10.72 0.19 -29.36
C ILE A 81 10.96 -0.91 -28.33
N GLU A 82 10.81 -2.13 -28.79
CA GLU A 82 10.93 -3.36 -28.02
C GLU A 82 12.10 -4.19 -28.54
N ALA A 83 13.00 -4.55 -27.64
CA ALA A 83 14.11 -5.43 -27.92
C ALA A 83 13.71 -6.89 -27.65
N SER A 84 14.22 -7.80 -28.49
CA SER A 84 14.22 -9.22 -28.18
C SER A 84 14.95 -9.48 -26.85
N PRO A 85 14.55 -10.47 -26.03
CA PRO A 85 15.26 -10.82 -24.79
C PRO A 85 16.71 -11.28 -25.00
N ARG A 86 17.11 -11.55 -26.25
CA ARG A 86 18.47 -11.95 -26.62
C ARG A 86 19.36 -10.76 -27.00
N THR A 87 18.79 -9.55 -27.10
CA THR A 87 19.50 -8.32 -27.43
C THR A 87 20.52 -8.01 -26.35
N GLU A 88 21.73 -7.64 -26.76
CA GLU A 88 22.80 -7.22 -25.86
C GLU A 88 22.35 -5.99 -25.06
N GLY A 89 22.66 -5.95 -23.77
CA GLY A 89 22.26 -4.85 -22.87
C GLY A 89 20.93 -5.06 -22.14
N VAL A 90 20.16 -6.10 -22.46
CA VAL A 90 18.95 -6.46 -21.70
C VAL A 90 19.34 -7.00 -20.31
N PRO A 91 18.77 -6.48 -19.20
CA PRO A 91 19.15 -6.86 -17.85
C PRO A 91 18.76 -8.30 -17.51
N VAL A 92 19.70 -9.05 -16.94
CA VAL A 92 19.48 -10.47 -16.61
C VAL A 92 18.92 -10.62 -15.19
N THR A 93 19.48 -9.89 -14.23
CA THR A 93 19.09 -9.92 -12.81
C THR A 93 18.46 -8.60 -12.38
N ASP A 94 17.78 -8.59 -11.23
CA ASP A 94 17.12 -7.37 -10.71
C ASP A 94 18.13 -6.27 -10.35
N ALA A 95 19.37 -6.66 -10.00
CA ALA A 95 20.46 -5.72 -9.74
C ALA A 95 20.92 -4.98 -11.00
N ASP A 96 20.64 -5.52 -12.20
CA ASP A 96 21.02 -4.93 -13.49
C ASP A 96 19.95 -3.98 -14.04
N ALA A 97 18.84 -3.76 -13.33
CA ALA A 97 17.70 -3.00 -13.84
C ALA A 97 18.07 -1.54 -14.17
N LEU A 98 17.59 -1.05 -15.33
CA LEU A 98 18.04 0.21 -15.93
C LEU A 98 17.16 1.43 -15.59
N GLY A 99 16.28 1.28 -14.59
CA GLY A 99 15.30 2.28 -14.17
C GLY A 99 13.92 2.13 -14.80
N PRO A 100 12.94 2.97 -14.40
CA PRO A 100 11.52 2.75 -14.72
C PRO A 100 11.18 2.94 -16.20
N GLY A 101 12.00 3.65 -16.98
CA GLY A 101 11.81 3.80 -18.43
C GLY A 101 12.07 2.52 -19.24
N PHE A 102 12.64 1.49 -18.60
CA PHE A 102 12.96 0.20 -19.22
C PHE A 102 12.23 -0.92 -18.49
N TYR A 103 11.59 -1.81 -19.25
CA TYR A 103 10.74 -2.83 -18.63
C TYR A 103 10.53 -4.03 -19.53
N PHE A 104 10.34 -5.20 -18.92
CA PHE A 104 9.89 -6.37 -19.67
C PHE A 104 8.39 -6.25 -19.92
N GLU A 105 7.97 -6.56 -21.14
CA GLU A 105 6.56 -6.71 -21.49
C GLU A 105 6.32 -8.13 -22.01
N HIS A 106 5.16 -8.66 -21.66
CA HIS A 106 4.73 -10.02 -21.92
C HIS A 106 3.43 -9.97 -22.68
N HIS A 107 3.37 -10.62 -23.85
CA HIS A 107 2.16 -10.71 -24.65
C HIS A 107 1.71 -12.16 -24.73
N ILE A 108 0.57 -12.45 -24.13
CA ILE A 108 -0.03 -13.79 -24.15
C ILE A 108 -1.29 -13.75 -25.00
N LYS A 109 -1.30 -14.47 -26.12
CA LYS A 109 -2.50 -14.66 -26.93
C LYS A 109 -3.37 -15.76 -26.34
N LEU A 110 -4.65 -15.47 -26.19
CA LEU A 110 -5.67 -16.39 -25.69
C LEU A 110 -6.75 -16.60 -26.75
N LEU A 111 -7.27 -17.82 -26.80
CA LEU A 111 -8.42 -18.18 -27.63
C LEU A 111 -9.53 -18.74 -26.74
N LEU A 112 -10.64 -18.01 -26.67
CA LEU A 112 -11.75 -18.27 -25.74
C LEU A 112 -13.03 -18.64 -26.52
N PRO A 113 -13.97 -19.38 -25.92
CA PRO A 113 -15.36 -19.45 -26.39
C PRO A 113 -16.00 -18.06 -26.51
N GLY A 114 -16.96 -17.90 -27.41
CA GLY A 114 -17.63 -16.61 -27.66
C GLY A 114 -18.42 -16.07 -26.46
N ASP A 115 -18.88 -16.95 -25.58
CA ASP A 115 -19.62 -16.68 -24.34
C ASP A 115 -18.73 -16.65 -23.09
N ALA A 116 -17.40 -16.70 -23.24
CA ALA A 116 -16.49 -16.71 -22.11
C ALA A 116 -16.60 -15.44 -21.25
N ASP A 117 -16.59 -15.61 -19.94
CA ASP A 117 -16.58 -14.52 -18.96
C ASP A 117 -15.24 -13.77 -18.99
N THR A 118 -15.19 -12.71 -19.78
CA THR A 118 -14.00 -11.87 -19.92
C THR A 118 -13.75 -11.01 -18.68
N ALA A 119 -14.76 -10.75 -17.85
CA ALA A 119 -14.61 -9.96 -16.63
C ALA A 119 -13.87 -10.76 -15.55
N ALA A 120 -14.27 -12.03 -15.35
CA ALA A 120 -13.55 -12.94 -14.46
C ALA A 120 -12.09 -13.16 -14.93
N LEU A 121 -11.89 -13.34 -16.24
CA LEU A 121 -10.54 -13.49 -16.81
C LEU A 121 -9.68 -12.23 -16.63
N ALA A 122 -10.27 -11.04 -16.81
CA ALA A 122 -9.59 -9.76 -16.55
C ALA A 122 -9.20 -9.62 -15.08
N ALA A 123 -10.05 -10.05 -14.14
CA ALA A 123 -9.72 -10.05 -12.71
C ALA A 123 -8.55 -11.00 -12.39
N VAL A 124 -8.47 -12.17 -13.05
CA VAL A 124 -7.32 -13.08 -12.91
C VAL A 124 -6.04 -12.41 -13.43
N ALA A 125 -6.10 -11.79 -14.61
CA ALA A 125 -4.94 -11.10 -15.19
C ALA A 125 -4.48 -9.93 -14.28
N ALA A 126 -5.42 -9.14 -13.75
CA ALA A 126 -5.12 -7.96 -12.94
C ALA A 126 -4.33 -8.29 -11.66
N ARG A 127 -4.60 -9.44 -11.02
CA ARG A 127 -3.82 -9.94 -9.86
C ARG A 127 -2.34 -10.13 -10.18
N HIS A 128 -2.02 -10.34 -11.45
CA HIS A 128 -0.66 -10.50 -11.94
C HIS A 128 -0.13 -9.23 -12.63
N SER A 129 -0.71 -8.05 -12.38
CA SER A 129 -0.35 -6.81 -13.07
C SER A 129 -0.43 -6.96 -14.60
N ALA A 130 -1.43 -7.71 -15.05
CA ALA A 130 -1.66 -8.03 -16.44
C ALA A 130 -3.07 -7.64 -16.86
N HIS A 131 -3.23 -7.23 -18.12
CA HIS A 131 -4.46 -6.61 -18.57
C HIS A 131 -4.93 -7.24 -19.88
N LEU A 132 -6.24 -7.49 -19.95
CA LEU A 132 -6.89 -8.06 -21.11
C LEU A 132 -7.12 -6.98 -22.18
N SER A 133 -6.96 -7.35 -23.44
CA SER A 133 -7.32 -6.55 -24.61
C SER A 133 -7.71 -7.47 -25.77
N ARG A 134 -8.18 -6.88 -26.89
CA ARG A 134 -8.55 -7.63 -28.11
C ARG A 134 -8.03 -6.95 -29.35
N ASN A 135 -7.90 -7.69 -30.45
CA ASN A 135 -7.62 -7.11 -31.76
C ASN A 135 -8.93 -6.88 -32.52
N ALA A 136 -9.19 -5.65 -32.96
CA ALA A 136 -10.45 -5.23 -33.57
C ALA A 136 -10.82 -6.03 -34.83
N ARG A 137 -9.81 -6.50 -35.60
CA ARG A 137 -10.02 -7.12 -36.91
C ARG A 137 -10.23 -8.63 -36.86
N ARG A 138 -10.05 -9.27 -35.70
CA ARG A 138 -10.17 -10.73 -35.57
C ARG A 138 -11.55 -11.12 -35.04
N VAL A 139 -12.51 -11.22 -35.96
CA VAL A 139 -13.75 -11.98 -35.72
C VAL A 139 -13.54 -13.36 -36.34
N ARG A 140 -13.47 -14.41 -35.52
CA ARG A 140 -13.26 -15.77 -36.05
C ARG A 140 -14.59 -16.36 -36.50
N ALA A 141 -14.55 -17.07 -37.62
CA ALA A 141 -15.71 -17.77 -38.18
C ALA A 141 -16.19 -18.96 -37.32
N ASP A 142 -15.36 -19.44 -36.39
CA ASP A 142 -15.64 -20.56 -35.48
C ASP A 142 -16.38 -20.14 -34.19
N GLY A 143 -16.77 -18.88 -34.07
CA GLY A 143 -17.46 -18.34 -32.89
C GLY A 143 -16.56 -18.18 -31.66
N ARG A 144 -15.26 -18.47 -31.76
CA ARG A 144 -14.27 -18.22 -30.68
C ARG A 144 -13.76 -16.78 -30.77
N GLN A 145 -13.38 -16.23 -29.63
CA GLN A 145 -12.83 -14.88 -29.54
C GLN A 145 -11.34 -14.93 -29.20
N GLU A 146 -10.54 -14.12 -29.91
CA GLU A 146 -9.14 -13.92 -29.60
C GLU A 146 -8.98 -12.76 -28.60
N ARG A 147 -8.15 -12.96 -27.58
CA ARG A 147 -7.77 -11.97 -26.58
C ARG A 147 -6.27 -11.94 -26.40
N PHE A 148 -5.77 -10.83 -25.89
CA PHE A 148 -4.38 -10.66 -25.48
C PHE A 148 -4.35 -10.33 -24.01
N VAL A 149 -3.38 -10.88 -23.30
CA VAL A 149 -3.03 -10.47 -21.94
C VAL A 149 -1.65 -9.86 -21.97
N THR A 150 -1.55 -8.59 -21.60
CA THR A 150 -0.29 -7.84 -21.53
C THR A 150 0.14 -7.69 -20.07
N GLN A 151 1.34 -8.15 -19.70
CA GLN A 151 1.92 -7.93 -18.36
C GLN A 151 3.21 -7.11 -18.47
N ARG A 152 3.34 -6.08 -17.63
CA ARG A 152 4.57 -5.28 -17.52
C ARG A 152 5.34 -5.61 -16.26
N CYS A 153 6.66 -5.64 -16.39
CA CYS A 153 7.59 -5.91 -15.30
C CYS A 153 8.67 -4.83 -15.32
N ARG A 154 8.43 -3.72 -14.62
CA ARG A 154 9.43 -2.67 -14.40
C ARG A 154 10.44 -3.06 -13.32
N GLU A 155 11.63 -2.45 -13.41
CA GLU A 155 12.66 -2.50 -12.36
C GLU A 155 13.08 -3.92 -11.95
N VAL A 156 13.04 -4.87 -12.89
CA VAL A 156 13.43 -6.26 -12.66
C VAL A 156 14.23 -6.79 -13.85
N GLY A 157 15.03 -7.83 -13.61
CA GLY A 157 15.76 -8.55 -14.64
C GLY A 157 14.93 -9.65 -15.32
N MET A 158 15.47 -10.16 -16.43
CA MET A 158 14.84 -11.21 -17.24
C MET A 158 14.42 -12.45 -16.44
N GLN A 159 15.19 -12.82 -15.41
CA GLN A 159 14.88 -13.97 -14.57
C GLN A 159 13.58 -13.77 -13.78
N THR A 160 13.42 -12.61 -13.13
CA THR A 160 12.23 -12.26 -12.35
C THR A 160 11.02 -12.06 -13.25
N ALA A 161 11.19 -11.35 -14.38
CA ALA A 161 10.15 -11.25 -15.40
C ALA A 161 9.67 -12.64 -15.87
N GLY A 162 10.58 -13.57 -16.13
CA GLY A 162 10.24 -14.95 -16.49
C GLY A 162 9.44 -15.70 -15.41
N ARG A 163 9.76 -15.51 -14.14
CA ARG A 163 8.98 -16.09 -13.03
C ARG A 163 7.56 -15.52 -12.97
N ARG A 164 7.40 -14.19 -13.13
CA ARG A 164 6.10 -13.51 -13.16
C ARG A 164 5.23 -13.96 -14.33
N MET A 165 5.82 -14.10 -15.52
CA MET A 165 5.15 -14.67 -16.70
C MET A 165 4.63 -16.09 -16.41
N LYS A 166 5.48 -16.95 -15.85
CA LYS A 166 5.11 -18.33 -15.53
C LYS A 166 3.96 -18.40 -14.52
N ALA A 167 3.97 -17.53 -13.51
CA ALA A 167 2.89 -17.42 -12.53
C ALA A 167 1.57 -17.01 -13.20
N LEU A 168 1.59 -15.99 -14.06
CA LEU A 168 0.43 -15.56 -14.84
C LEU A 168 -0.10 -16.68 -15.74
N LEU A 169 0.76 -17.35 -16.51
CA LEU A 169 0.35 -18.49 -17.36
C LEU A 169 -0.30 -19.61 -16.56
N ASN A 170 0.22 -19.92 -15.36
CA ASN A 170 -0.37 -20.92 -14.50
C ASN A 170 -1.74 -20.49 -13.95
N ALA A 171 -1.94 -19.21 -13.66
CA ALA A 171 -3.25 -18.69 -13.24
C ALA A 171 -4.27 -18.73 -14.39
N LEU A 172 -3.88 -18.28 -15.58
CA LEU A 172 -4.72 -18.35 -16.79
C LEU A 172 -5.12 -19.80 -17.11
N ARG A 173 -4.18 -20.75 -17.05
CA ARG A 173 -4.49 -22.18 -17.26
C ARG A 173 -5.44 -22.75 -16.22
N ARG A 174 -5.31 -22.33 -14.95
CA ARG A 174 -6.20 -22.76 -13.86
C ARG A 174 -7.60 -22.21 -13.96
N HIS A 175 -7.78 -21.02 -14.55
CA HIS A 175 -9.11 -20.48 -14.85
C HIS A 175 -9.93 -21.44 -15.72
N GLY A 176 -9.26 -22.17 -16.62
CA GLY A 176 -9.91 -23.13 -17.52
C GLY A 176 -10.71 -22.45 -18.63
N GLY A 177 -11.26 -23.26 -19.54
CA GLY A 177 -12.12 -22.78 -20.65
C GLY A 177 -11.39 -21.93 -21.70
N LEU A 178 -10.06 -21.94 -21.72
CA LEU A 178 -9.25 -21.15 -22.64
C LEU A 178 -8.10 -21.96 -23.25
N GLU A 179 -7.63 -21.51 -24.40
CA GLU A 179 -6.43 -22.02 -25.05
C GLU A 179 -5.37 -20.92 -25.10
N VAL A 180 -4.17 -21.23 -24.60
CA VAL A 180 -3.02 -20.32 -24.65
C VAL A 180 -2.30 -20.53 -25.98
N GLY A 181 -2.27 -19.49 -26.81
CA GLY A 181 -1.55 -19.46 -28.07
C GLY A 181 -0.11 -18.97 -27.89
N THR A 182 0.29 -18.03 -28.76
CA THR A 182 1.63 -17.42 -28.71
C THR A 182 1.87 -16.70 -27.38
N VAL A 183 3.05 -16.91 -26.81
CA VAL A 183 3.56 -16.20 -25.64
C VAL A 183 4.86 -15.52 -26.04
N GLU A 184 4.85 -14.21 -26.04
CA GLU A 184 5.99 -13.35 -26.37
C GLU A 184 6.45 -12.62 -25.11
N ARG A 185 7.76 -12.37 -25.05
CA ARG A 185 8.39 -11.55 -24.03
C ARG A 185 9.39 -10.66 -24.73
N GLU A 186 9.32 -9.38 -24.46
CA GLU A 186 10.15 -8.35 -25.03
C GLU A 186 10.63 -7.41 -23.93
N PHE A 187 11.64 -6.60 -24.24
CA PHE A 187 12.17 -5.59 -23.33
C PHE A 187 12.03 -4.22 -23.96
N VAL A 188 11.18 -3.38 -23.39
CA VAL A 188 10.96 -2.01 -23.88
C VAL A 188 12.19 -1.17 -23.58
N VAL A 189 12.79 -0.64 -24.63
CA VAL A 189 14.01 0.17 -24.59
C VAL A 189 13.76 1.64 -24.94
N PHE A 190 12.59 1.95 -25.48
CA PHE A 190 12.14 3.32 -25.74
C PHE A 190 10.62 3.38 -25.81
N ASP A 191 10.03 4.40 -25.20
CA ASP A 191 8.60 4.68 -25.20
C ASP A 191 8.40 6.18 -24.92
N ASP A 192 7.96 6.94 -25.91
CA ASP A 192 7.86 8.41 -25.80
C ASP A 192 6.52 8.89 -25.22
N ALA A 193 5.54 8.00 -25.06
CA ALA A 193 4.21 8.35 -24.58
C ALA A 193 3.55 7.21 -23.77
N PRO A 194 4.15 6.81 -22.63
CA PRO A 194 3.60 5.74 -21.78
C PRO A 194 2.21 6.07 -21.21
N ALA A 195 1.86 7.36 -21.09
CA ALA A 195 0.56 7.83 -20.58
C ALA A 195 -0.63 7.47 -21.50
N LEU A 196 -0.40 6.99 -22.73
CA LEU A 196 -1.48 6.45 -23.59
C LEU A 196 -2.20 5.26 -22.94
N ASP A 197 -1.53 4.58 -22.00
CA ASP A 197 -2.06 3.41 -21.31
C ASP A 197 -2.77 3.77 -19.99
N ASP A 198 -2.88 5.06 -19.65
CA ASP A 198 -3.54 5.55 -18.43
C ASP A 198 -4.98 5.05 -18.32
N GLY A 199 -5.29 4.45 -17.17
CA GLY A 199 -6.61 3.87 -16.86
C GLY A 199 -6.87 2.51 -17.52
N TRP A 200 -5.93 1.98 -18.30
CA TRP A 200 -5.97 0.60 -18.77
C TRP A 200 -5.11 -0.32 -17.90
N ILE A 201 -3.81 -0.01 -17.78
CA ILE A 201 -2.81 -0.78 -17.03
C ILE A 201 -2.47 -0.05 -15.72
N ASP A 202 -2.75 -0.70 -14.59
CA ASP A 202 -2.38 -0.19 -13.26
C ASP A 202 -1.19 -1.02 -12.77
N GLU A 203 0.02 -0.53 -13.05
CA GLU A 203 1.27 -1.27 -12.80
C GLU A 203 1.63 -1.41 -11.32
N ASP A 204 0.84 -0.78 -10.45
CA ASP A 204 0.95 -0.90 -9.00
C ASP A 204 0.49 -2.30 -8.53
N GLY A 205 -0.40 -3.00 -9.25
CA GLY A 205 -1.10 -4.21 -8.81
C GLY A 205 -0.32 -5.53 -8.70
N THR A 206 0.87 -5.57 -8.08
CA THR A 206 1.65 -6.81 -7.93
C THR A 206 1.16 -7.71 -6.79
N VAL A 207 -0.06 -8.25 -6.85
CA VAL A 207 -0.48 -9.33 -5.92
C VAL A 207 -0.02 -10.69 -6.46
N SER A 208 1.30 -10.91 -6.48
CA SER A 208 1.85 -12.26 -6.66
C SER A 208 1.38 -13.17 -5.52
N ALA A 209 1.14 -14.44 -5.81
CA ALA A 209 0.83 -15.53 -4.88
C ALA A 209 1.98 -15.82 -3.89
N VAL A 210 2.38 -14.82 -3.10
CA VAL A 210 3.31 -14.98 -1.99
C VAL A 210 2.61 -15.85 -0.95
N ARG A 211 3.31 -16.85 -0.44
CA ARG A 211 2.81 -17.68 0.67
C ARG A 211 3.35 -17.15 1.98
N TRP A 212 2.59 -17.33 3.07
CA TRP A 212 3.03 -16.95 4.42
C TRP A 212 4.41 -17.53 4.77
N GLY A 213 4.68 -18.77 4.37
CA GLY A 213 5.97 -19.44 4.60
C GLY A 213 7.19 -18.83 3.89
N GLU A 214 6.99 -17.92 2.92
CA GLU A 214 8.09 -17.24 2.21
C GLU A 214 8.64 -16.04 3.01
N TYR A 215 7.87 -15.52 3.96
CA TYR A 215 8.32 -14.43 4.82
C TYR A 215 9.32 -14.93 5.86
N ARG A 216 10.56 -14.44 5.77
CA ARG A 216 11.55 -14.54 6.86
C ARG A 216 11.23 -13.49 7.95
N PRO A 217 11.81 -13.60 9.16
CA PRO A 217 11.78 -12.50 10.12
C PRO A 217 12.26 -11.20 9.47
N GLY A 218 11.56 -10.09 9.77
CA GLY A 218 11.82 -8.78 9.16
C GLY A 218 13.06 -8.06 9.71
N PRO A 219 13.28 -6.78 9.32
CA PRO A 219 12.40 -5.97 8.48
C PRO A 219 12.39 -6.45 7.02
N TRP A 220 11.26 -6.22 6.33
CA TRP A 220 11.09 -6.62 4.93
C TRP A 220 11.38 -5.45 3.99
N PRO A 221 11.74 -5.68 2.71
CA PRO A 221 11.84 -4.57 1.75
C PRO A 221 10.51 -3.81 1.62
N ALA A 222 10.49 -2.66 0.92
CA ALA A 222 9.24 -1.91 0.73
C ALA A 222 8.21 -2.62 -0.17
N ARG A 223 8.66 -3.57 -1.02
CA ARG A 223 7.83 -4.24 -2.06
C ARG A 223 7.60 -5.78 -1.95
N PRO A 224 7.47 -6.41 -0.77
CA PRO A 224 6.81 -7.69 -0.62
C PRO A 224 5.32 -7.47 -0.27
N TYR A 225 4.41 -8.13 -0.98
CA TYR A 225 2.97 -8.00 -0.78
C TYR A 225 2.41 -9.14 0.04
N LEU A 226 1.62 -8.81 1.06
CA LEU A 226 0.95 -9.82 1.88
C LEU A 226 -0.01 -10.67 1.04
N PRO A 227 -0.21 -11.95 1.42
CA PRO A 227 -1.31 -12.75 0.92
C PRO A 227 -2.65 -12.03 1.16
N ASP A 228 -3.63 -12.23 0.27
CA ASP A 228 -4.96 -11.60 0.32
C ASP A 228 -5.94 -12.27 1.30
N HIS A 229 -5.44 -13.15 2.16
CA HIS A 229 -6.19 -13.91 3.15
C HIS A 229 -5.37 -14.02 4.43
N ALA A 230 -6.04 -14.09 5.58
CA ALA A 230 -5.38 -14.35 6.86
C ALA A 230 -4.69 -15.73 6.85
N PRO A 231 -3.57 -15.91 7.58
CA PRO A 231 -2.97 -17.22 7.75
C PRO A 231 -3.93 -18.14 8.50
N GLU A 232 -3.98 -19.41 8.11
CA GLU A 232 -4.75 -20.42 8.86
C GLU A 232 -4.16 -20.57 10.28
N PRO A 233 -4.96 -20.85 11.33
CA PRO A 233 -4.47 -20.85 12.71
C PRO A 233 -3.25 -21.76 12.96
N GLU A 234 -3.21 -22.93 12.31
CA GLU A 234 -2.08 -23.86 12.40
C GLU A 234 -0.82 -23.31 11.71
N GLU A 235 -0.98 -22.71 10.52
CA GLU A 235 0.10 -22.06 9.79
C GLU A 235 0.63 -20.85 10.55
N ALA A 236 -0.27 -20.04 11.13
CA ALA A 236 0.08 -18.92 11.98
C ALA A 236 0.88 -19.36 13.21
N GLY A 237 0.46 -20.46 13.87
CA GLY A 237 1.17 -21.04 15.01
C GLY A 237 2.58 -21.50 14.65
N TRP A 238 2.73 -22.27 13.57
CA TRP A 238 4.04 -22.76 13.11
C TRP A 238 4.97 -21.63 12.63
N LEU A 239 4.42 -20.62 11.95
CA LEU A 239 5.16 -19.44 11.52
C LEU A 239 5.30 -18.38 12.62
N GLY A 240 4.71 -18.56 13.80
CA GLY A 240 4.69 -17.52 14.83
C GLY A 240 4.20 -16.17 14.26
N LEU A 241 3.15 -16.20 13.45
CA LEU A 241 2.44 -15.01 12.98
C LEU A 241 1.36 -14.65 14.02
N PRO A 242 1.09 -13.35 14.27
CA PRO A 242 0.05 -12.95 15.20
C PRO A 242 -1.34 -13.39 14.72
N PRO A 243 -2.25 -13.86 15.61
CA PRO A 243 -3.62 -14.22 15.23
C PRO A 243 -4.46 -13.01 14.76
N THR A 244 -3.96 -11.80 15.02
CA THR A 244 -4.51 -10.51 14.60
C THR A 244 -4.05 -10.10 13.20
N LEU A 245 -3.14 -10.83 12.54
CA LEU A 245 -2.67 -10.53 11.19
C LEU A 245 -3.75 -10.83 10.14
N ARG A 246 -4.47 -9.79 9.72
CA ARG A 246 -5.60 -9.89 8.77
C ARG A 246 -5.43 -8.92 7.60
N PRO A 247 -4.82 -9.34 6.48
CA PRO A 247 -4.80 -8.56 5.27
C PRO A 247 -6.22 -8.33 4.71
N VAL A 248 -6.42 -7.20 4.06
CA VAL A 248 -7.65 -6.81 3.37
C VAL A 248 -7.69 -7.53 2.02
N PRO A 249 -8.72 -8.37 1.76
CA PRO A 249 -8.80 -9.10 0.51
C PRO A 249 -8.78 -8.20 -0.73
N GLY A 250 -7.90 -8.51 -1.68
CA GLY A 250 -7.77 -7.75 -2.92
C GLY A 250 -7.09 -6.38 -2.79
N ALA A 251 -6.69 -5.98 -1.58
CA ALA A 251 -5.84 -4.81 -1.39
C ALA A 251 -4.36 -5.17 -1.51
N MET A 252 -3.55 -4.18 -1.86
CA MET A 252 -2.10 -4.27 -1.81
C MET A 252 -1.62 -3.77 -0.45
N GLN A 253 -1.04 -4.67 0.35
CA GLN A 253 -0.46 -4.34 1.65
C GLN A 253 0.97 -4.84 1.74
N SER A 254 1.84 -4.01 2.31
CA SER A 254 3.19 -4.42 2.69
C SER A 254 3.17 -5.01 4.11
N PRO A 255 4.00 -6.02 4.42
CA PRO A 255 4.23 -6.40 5.80
C PRO A 255 4.94 -5.25 6.52
N VAL A 256 4.48 -4.93 7.72
CA VAL A 256 5.07 -3.89 8.57
C VAL A 256 5.54 -4.53 9.87
N PHE A 257 6.74 -4.17 10.30
CA PHE A 257 7.26 -4.60 11.59
C PHE A 257 6.62 -3.77 12.71
N ASP A 258 6.03 -4.46 13.68
CA ASP A 258 5.36 -3.87 14.85
C ASP A 258 6.07 -4.33 16.13
N PRO A 259 6.85 -3.46 16.80
CA PRO A 259 7.51 -3.77 18.06
C PRO A 259 6.56 -4.32 19.12
N ALA A 260 5.28 -3.91 19.12
CA ALA A 260 4.30 -4.40 20.09
C ALA A 260 3.97 -5.91 19.95
N LEU A 261 4.45 -6.53 18.88
CA LEU A 261 4.26 -7.94 18.54
C LEU A 261 5.55 -8.76 18.67
N LYS A 262 6.59 -8.27 19.37
CA LYS A 262 7.89 -8.95 19.51
C LYS A 262 7.86 -10.34 20.13
N GLN A 263 6.84 -10.66 20.91
CA GLN A 263 6.53 -12.02 21.38
C GLN A 263 6.29 -13.01 20.23
N HIS A 264 5.92 -12.51 19.05
CA HIS A 264 5.84 -13.28 17.81
C HIS A 264 7.16 -13.18 17.04
N PRO A 265 7.77 -14.30 16.61
CA PRO A 265 9.06 -14.33 15.89
C PRO A 265 9.18 -13.38 14.69
N ARG A 266 8.06 -13.07 14.03
CA ARG A 266 8.01 -12.15 12.89
C ARG A 266 7.55 -10.74 13.27
N ALA A 267 6.87 -10.55 14.40
CA ALA A 267 6.33 -9.26 14.83
C ALA A 267 5.66 -8.48 13.68
N MET A 268 4.85 -9.18 12.89
CA MET A 268 4.30 -8.68 11.62
C MET A 268 2.88 -8.19 11.81
N ARG A 269 2.58 -7.00 11.29
CA ARG A 269 1.22 -6.57 10.99
C ARG A 269 1.02 -6.28 9.52
N ALA A 270 -0.24 -6.20 9.10
CA ALA A 270 -0.58 -5.67 7.79
C ALA A 270 -0.45 -4.14 7.79
N GLY A 271 0.28 -3.58 6.83
CA GLY A 271 0.34 -2.13 6.62
C GLY A 271 -0.97 -1.58 6.04
N GLU A 272 -1.06 -0.26 5.92
CA GLU A 272 -2.25 0.39 5.34
C GLU A 272 -2.57 -0.13 3.91
N PRO A 273 -3.84 -0.48 3.63
CA PRO A 273 -4.24 -1.04 2.34
C PRO A 273 -4.23 0.01 1.23
N ARG A 274 -3.62 -0.36 0.10
CA ARG A 274 -3.73 0.36 -1.16
C ARG A 274 -4.65 -0.39 -2.12
N PHE A 275 -5.55 0.33 -2.75
CA PHE A 275 -6.55 -0.25 -3.64
C PHE A 275 -6.21 0.05 -5.10
N PRO A 276 -6.55 -0.85 -6.04
CA PRO A 276 -6.32 -0.64 -7.47
C PRO A 276 -6.96 0.63 -8.03
N SER A 277 -8.08 1.10 -7.45
CA SER A 277 -8.70 2.37 -7.85
C SER A 277 -8.81 3.33 -6.67
N ARG A 278 -8.62 4.62 -6.96
CA ARG A 278 -8.79 5.70 -6.00
C ARG A 278 -10.18 5.73 -5.38
N GLU A 279 -11.22 5.54 -6.21
CA GLU A 279 -12.62 5.52 -5.78
C GLU A 279 -12.89 4.37 -4.79
N GLN A 280 -12.37 3.17 -5.06
CA GLN A 280 -12.51 2.04 -4.14
C GLN A 280 -11.81 2.33 -2.81
N GLY A 281 -10.61 2.92 -2.86
CA GLY A 281 -9.89 3.35 -1.67
C GLY A 281 -10.69 4.36 -0.85
N GLU A 282 -11.17 5.44 -1.46
CA GLU A 282 -11.95 6.49 -0.79
C GLU A 282 -13.21 5.90 -0.11
N ARG A 283 -13.94 5.02 -0.80
CA ARG A 283 -15.10 4.31 -0.24
C ARG A 283 -14.73 3.38 0.90
N TRP A 284 -13.62 2.64 0.79
CA TRP A 284 -13.17 1.72 1.83
C TRP A 284 -12.71 2.45 3.09
N TYR A 285 -11.92 3.54 2.97
CA TYR A 285 -11.51 4.34 4.11
C TYR A 285 -12.69 5.07 4.77
N ALA A 286 -13.68 5.52 3.99
CA ALA A 286 -14.93 6.04 4.55
C ALA A 286 -15.68 4.97 5.37
N ALA A 287 -15.78 3.73 4.85
CA ALA A 287 -16.38 2.63 5.58
C ALA A 287 -15.60 2.25 6.86
N ARG A 288 -14.27 2.22 6.80
CA ARG A 288 -13.43 2.00 8.00
C ARG A 288 -13.67 3.07 9.06
N ARG A 289 -13.71 4.35 8.67
CA ARG A 289 -13.99 5.44 9.61
C ARG A 289 -15.39 5.33 10.22
N ARG A 290 -16.39 4.91 9.44
CA ARG A 290 -17.72 4.59 9.96
C ARG A 290 -17.69 3.45 10.98
N ALA A 291 -16.92 2.38 10.73
CA ALA A 291 -16.72 1.32 11.71
C ALA A 291 -16.05 1.84 12.99
N VAL A 292 -15.05 2.73 12.88
CA VAL A 292 -14.44 3.41 14.03
C VAL A 292 -15.47 4.23 14.82
N ASP A 293 -16.38 4.96 14.16
CA ASP A 293 -17.44 5.72 14.84
C ASP A 293 -18.32 4.81 15.72
N HIS A 294 -18.67 3.60 15.24
CA HIS A 294 -19.44 2.64 16.02
C HIS A 294 -18.66 2.11 17.23
N VAL A 295 -17.35 1.92 17.09
CA VAL A 295 -16.48 1.48 18.19
C VAL A 295 -16.32 2.60 19.23
N LEU A 296 -16.08 3.84 18.82
CA LEU A 296 -15.99 4.99 19.72
C LEU A 296 -17.28 5.18 20.52
N ALA A 297 -18.44 5.08 19.85
CA ALA A 297 -19.75 5.14 20.51
C ALA A 297 -19.98 3.97 21.47
N ALA A 298 -19.45 2.77 21.16
CA ALA A 298 -19.50 1.63 22.07
C ALA A 298 -18.66 1.87 23.33
N VAL A 299 -17.47 2.45 23.20
CA VAL A 299 -16.60 2.80 24.33
C VAL A 299 -17.27 3.88 25.20
N GLU A 300 -17.73 4.97 24.59
CA GLU A 300 -18.41 6.09 25.27
C GLU A 300 -19.63 5.63 26.07
N GLY A 301 -20.46 4.74 25.47
CA GLY A 301 -21.65 4.21 26.13
C GLY A 301 -21.40 3.04 27.09
N SER A 302 -20.15 2.61 27.26
CA SER A 302 -19.82 1.45 28.08
C SER A 302 -19.66 1.80 29.55
N ARG A 303 -19.82 0.79 30.42
CA ARG A 303 -19.51 0.93 31.85
C ARG A 303 -18.02 1.13 32.16
N TRP A 304 -17.15 0.97 31.17
CA TRP A 304 -15.70 1.14 31.29
C TRP A 304 -15.22 2.51 30.79
N ALA A 305 -16.12 3.39 30.32
CA ALA A 305 -15.75 4.68 29.74
C ALA A 305 -14.88 5.55 30.66
N ASP A 306 -15.15 5.53 31.96
CA ASP A 306 -14.39 6.28 32.97
C ASP A 306 -13.00 5.68 33.26
N ASP A 307 -12.80 4.38 32.95
CA ASP A 307 -11.54 3.67 33.14
C ASP A 307 -10.64 3.69 31.89
N LEU A 308 -11.15 4.19 30.76
CA LEU A 308 -10.50 4.13 29.45
C LEU A 308 -10.07 5.53 28.99
N VAL A 309 -8.75 5.76 28.95
CA VAL A 309 -8.17 6.99 28.44
C VAL A 309 -7.67 6.78 27.02
N LEU A 310 -8.36 7.37 26.05
CA LEU A 310 -7.95 7.36 24.64
C LEU A 310 -6.61 8.09 24.48
N ARG A 311 -5.74 7.56 23.62
CA ARG A 311 -4.47 8.15 23.22
C ARG A 311 -4.17 7.84 21.76
N GLY A 312 -3.00 8.24 21.30
CA GLY A 312 -2.48 7.83 20.00
C GLY A 312 -3.11 8.57 18.83
N SER A 313 -3.11 7.92 17.66
CA SER A 313 -3.26 8.61 16.37
C SER A 313 -4.64 9.21 16.10
N VAL A 314 -5.70 8.67 16.71
CA VAL A 314 -7.06 9.22 16.60
C VAL A 314 -7.17 10.61 17.22
N LEU A 315 -6.47 10.87 18.33
CA LEU A 315 -6.44 12.22 18.92
C LEU A 315 -5.72 13.22 18.02
N LEU A 316 -4.60 12.82 17.41
CA LEU A 316 -3.90 13.68 16.45
C LEU A 316 -4.79 14.04 15.27
N ARG A 317 -5.60 13.09 14.77
CA ARG A 317 -6.56 13.35 13.71
C ARG A 317 -7.68 14.31 14.17
N ALA A 318 -8.18 14.16 15.39
CA ALA A 318 -9.16 15.07 15.96
C ALA A 318 -8.62 16.51 16.10
N TRP A 319 -7.37 16.67 16.53
CA TRP A 319 -6.76 17.99 16.74
C TRP A 319 -6.26 18.66 15.46
N TYR A 320 -5.70 17.89 14.51
CA TYR A 320 -4.93 18.43 13.39
C TYR A 320 -5.46 18.06 12.01
N GLY A 321 -6.55 17.30 11.91
CA GLY A 321 -7.20 16.94 10.65
C GLY A 321 -6.23 16.31 9.64
N ASP A 322 -6.19 16.84 8.42
CA ASP A 322 -5.38 16.31 7.31
C ASP A 322 -3.87 16.48 7.47
N LEU A 323 -3.40 17.23 8.47
CA LEU A 323 -1.99 17.25 8.84
C LEU A 323 -1.59 16.00 9.63
N ALA A 324 -2.53 15.34 10.30
CA ALA A 324 -2.27 14.04 10.92
C ALA A 324 -2.37 12.93 9.86
N ARG A 325 -1.51 11.92 10.01
CA ARG A 325 -1.63 10.68 9.25
C ARG A 325 -2.97 9.99 9.56
N GLU A 326 -3.46 9.16 8.63
CA GLU A 326 -4.65 8.35 8.88
C GLU A 326 -4.41 7.46 10.13
N PRO A 327 -5.35 7.43 11.10
CA PRO A 327 -5.22 6.57 12.26
C PRO A 327 -5.22 5.08 11.91
N GLY A 328 -4.30 4.33 12.51
CA GLY A 328 -4.16 2.88 12.31
C GLY A 328 -5.03 2.07 13.26
N ASP A 329 -5.21 2.58 14.47
CA ASP A 329 -5.68 1.88 15.66
C ASP A 329 -6.31 2.88 16.65
N LEU A 330 -7.05 2.33 17.62
CA LEU A 330 -7.54 3.01 18.80
C LEU A 330 -6.72 2.56 20.01
N ASP A 331 -5.94 3.46 20.60
CA ASP A 331 -5.10 3.14 21.75
C ASP A 331 -5.73 3.63 23.06
N PHE A 332 -5.79 2.77 24.08
CA PHE A 332 -6.32 3.11 25.39
C PHE A 332 -5.33 2.79 26.50
N VAL A 333 -5.19 3.71 27.45
CA VAL A 333 -4.66 3.41 28.79
C VAL A 333 -5.81 3.02 29.68
N VAL A 334 -5.67 1.89 30.37
CA VAL A 334 -6.65 1.39 31.33
C VAL A 334 -6.24 1.82 32.74
N LEU A 335 -7.06 2.63 33.41
CA LEU A 335 -6.74 3.22 34.71
C LEU A 335 -6.87 2.22 35.86
N SER A 336 -7.98 1.51 35.90
CA SER A 336 -8.27 0.54 36.95
C SER A 336 -7.59 -0.80 36.69
N ALA A 337 -7.07 -1.42 37.74
CA ALA A 337 -6.68 -2.82 37.67
C ALA A 337 -7.92 -3.67 37.38
N MET A 338 -7.86 -4.48 36.33
CA MET A 338 -8.97 -5.33 35.92
C MET A 338 -8.67 -6.79 36.26
N ASP A 339 -9.61 -7.43 36.96
CA ASP A 339 -9.52 -8.86 37.29
C ASP A 339 -9.71 -9.73 36.03
N ASP A 340 -10.61 -9.33 35.14
CA ASP A 340 -10.87 -10.00 33.85
C ASP A 340 -10.98 -9.00 32.69
N PRO A 341 -9.85 -8.66 32.04
CA PRO A 341 -9.86 -7.86 30.82
C PRO A 341 -10.72 -8.45 29.70
N GLY A 342 -10.92 -9.77 29.67
CA GLY A 342 -11.71 -10.46 28.64
C GLY A 342 -13.18 -10.05 28.66
N GLU A 343 -13.73 -9.74 29.83
CA GLU A 343 -15.09 -9.24 29.99
C GLU A 343 -15.26 -7.87 29.30
N MET A 344 -14.30 -6.97 29.48
CA MET A 344 -14.27 -5.67 28.81
C MET A 344 -14.19 -5.82 27.29
N LEU A 345 -13.23 -6.60 26.80
CA LEU A 345 -13.04 -6.78 25.35
C LEU A 345 -14.29 -7.37 24.69
N THR A 346 -14.90 -8.38 25.32
CA THR A 346 -16.12 -9.02 24.80
C THR A 346 -17.33 -8.08 24.85
N GLY A 347 -17.46 -7.29 25.91
CA GLY A 347 -18.52 -6.29 26.05
C GLY A 347 -18.42 -5.21 24.99
N LEU A 348 -17.25 -4.59 24.83
CA LEU A 348 -17.01 -3.56 23.81
C LEU A 348 -17.24 -4.08 22.39
N ALA A 349 -16.77 -5.30 22.08
CA ALA A 349 -17.04 -5.94 20.79
C ALA A 349 -18.55 -6.13 20.55
N SER A 350 -19.26 -6.62 21.56
CA SER A 350 -20.71 -6.87 21.50
C SER A 350 -21.51 -5.59 21.31
N ASP A 351 -21.14 -4.52 22.02
CA ASP A 351 -21.78 -3.21 21.92
C ASP A 351 -21.52 -2.56 20.56
N ALA A 352 -20.28 -2.60 20.06
CA ALA A 352 -19.95 -2.11 18.72
C ALA A 352 -20.72 -2.88 17.62
N GLY A 353 -20.81 -4.21 17.76
CA GLY A 353 -21.65 -5.05 16.90
C GLY A 353 -23.13 -4.67 16.97
N ARG A 354 -23.67 -4.42 18.17
CA ARG A 354 -25.07 -4.02 18.35
C ARG A 354 -25.36 -2.64 17.76
N LEU A 355 -24.46 -1.67 17.94
CA LEU A 355 -24.61 -0.29 17.47
C LEU A 355 -24.46 -0.15 15.95
N SER A 356 -23.80 -1.10 15.28
CA SER A 356 -23.64 -1.10 13.82
C SER A 356 -24.71 -1.89 13.06
N ARG A 357 -25.59 -2.64 13.75
CA ARG A 357 -26.66 -3.42 13.09
C ARG A 357 -27.58 -2.52 12.27
N GLY A 358 -27.77 -2.87 11.00
CA GLY A 358 -28.61 -2.12 10.07
C GLY A 358 -27.95 -0.87 9.48
N ASP A 359 -26.69 -0.58 9.84
CA ASP A 359 -25.86 0.40 9.14
C ASP A 359 -25.26 -0.23 7.87
N PRO A 360 -24.96 0.55 6.81
CA PRO A 360 -24.20 0.06 5.66
C PRO A 360 -22.84 -0.55 6.01
N VAL A 361 -22.28 -0.25 7.19
CA VAL A 361 -21.05 -0.83 7.72
C VAL A 361 -21.34 -1.58 9.03
N GLU A 362 -21.35 -2.91 8.98
CA GLU A 362 -21.65 -3.76 10.14
C GLU A 362 -20.39 -4.37 10.76
N ILE A 363 -20.27 -4.33 12.09
CA ILE A 363 -19.18 -4.95 12.85
C ILE A 363 -19.52 -6.41 13.17
N ALA A 364 -18.64 -7.32 12.77
CA ALA A 364 -18.75 -8.74 13.01
C ALA A 364 -18.16 -9.13 14.38
N ALA A 365 -18.84 -8.73 15.46
CA ALA A 365 -18.39 -8.95 16.84
C ALA A 365 -18.03 -10.41 17.17
N GLY A 366 -18.75 -11.38 16.61
CA GLY A 366 -18.50 -12.81 16.80
C GLY A 366 -17.22 -13.33 16.13
N GLU A 367 -16.57 -12.52 15.29
CA GLU A 367 -15.32 -12.83 14.61
C GLU A 367 -14.13 -12.04 15.17
N ALA A 368 -14.33 -11.38 16.31
CA ALA A 368 -13.29 -10.66 17.02
C ALA A 368 -12.09 -11.57 17.31
N ALA A 369 -10.89 -11.03 17.13
CA ALA A 369 -9.64 -11.70 17.49
C ALA A 369 -8.93 -10.91 18.59
N VAL A 370 -8.36 -11.62 19.56
CA VAL A 370 -7.59 -11.04 20.66
C VAL A 370 -6.16 -11.58 20.64
N SER A 371 -5.20 -10.72 20.93
CA SER A 371 -3.80 -11.09 21.15
C SER A 371 -3.22 -10.28 22.28
N GLY A 372 -2.36 -10.89 23.11
CA GLY A 372 -1.48 -10.12 23.98
C GLY A 372 -0.53 -9.27 23.14
N ILE A 373 -0.20 -8.08 23.63
CA ILE A 373 0.78 -7.15 23.06
C ILE A 373 1.68 -6.59 24.16
N TRP A 374 2.89 -6.16 23.80
CA TRP A 374 3.81 -5.47 24.70
C TRP A 374 4.15 -4.11 24.14
N THR A 375 3.44 -3.08 24.59
CA THR A 375 3.61 -1.73 24.05
C THR A 375 5.01 -1.22 24.41
N TYR A 376 5.85 -1.05 23.38
CA TYR A 376 7.24 -0.58 23.48
C TYR A 376 8.10 -1.41 24.47
N ASP A 377 7.89 -2.74 24.50
CA ASP A 377 8.56 -3.71 25.39
C ASP A 377 8.48 -3.40 26.91
N ARG A 378 7.54 -2.54 27.32
CA ARG A 378 7.48 -2.01 28.69
C ARG A 378 6.33 -2.55 29.53
N VAL A 379 5.13 -2.50 28.97
CA VAL A 379 3.89 -2.74 29.71
C VAL A 379 3.00 -3.75 28.98
N PRO A 380 2.37 -4.67 29.72
CA PRO A 380 1.48 -5.65 29.11
C PRO A 380 0.22 -4.96 28.57
N GLY A 381 -0.25 -5.46 27.42
CA GLY A 381 -1.47 -5.00 26.80
C GLY A 381 -2.25 -6.11 26.12
N GLN A 382 -3.46 -5.75 25.68
CA GLN A 382 -4.34 -6.61 24.89
C GLN A 382 -4.75 -5.87 23.63
N ARG A 383 -4.61 -6.53 22.47
CA ARG A 383 -5.10 -6.05 21.18
C ARG A 383 -6.37 -6.79 20.82
N LEU A 384 -7.43 -6.03 20.56
CA LEU A 384 -8.70 -6.49 20.02
C LEU A 384 -8.82 -6.05 18.56
N VAL A 385 -9.07 -7.00 17.66
CA VAL A 385 -9.33 -6.73 16.24
C VAL A 385 -10.77 -7.09 15.92
N LEU A 386 -11.55 -6.10 15.49
CA LEU A 386 -12.97 -6.22 15.12
C LEU A 386 -13.13 -6.17 13.60
N PRO A 387 -13.48 -7.28 12.94
CA PRO A 387 -13.80 -7.27 11.52
C PRO A 387 -15.09 -6.49 11.25
N TRP A 388 -15.15 -5.81 10.12
CA TRP A 388 -16.38 -5.15 9.63
C TRP A 388 -16.65 -5.49 8.17
N ARG A 389 -17.91 -5.38 7.77
CA ARG A 389 -18.39 -5.67 6.42
C ARG A 389 -19.19 -4.49 5.88
N ALA A 390 -19.06 -4.23 4.59
CA ALA A 390 -19.87 -3.24 3.88
C ALA A 390 -20.15 -3.77 2.47
N GLU A 391 -21.37 -3.56 1.96
CA GLU A 391 -21.77 -4.08 0.66
C GLU A 391 -20.91 -3.47 -0.47
N GLY A 392 -20.41 -4.34 -1.36
CA GLY A 392 -19.59 -3.92 -2.50
C GLY A 392 -18.17 -3.47 -2.15
N LEU A 393 -17.69 -3.70 -0.93
CA LEU A 393 -16.32 -3.42 -0.49
C LEU A 393 -15.68 -4.68 0.12
N PRO A 394 -14.35 -4.85 0.00
CA PRO A 394 -13.63 -5.83 0.80
C PRO A 394 -13.82 -5.57 2.30
N SER A 395 -13.96 -6.63 3.10
CA SER A 395 -14.00 -6.52 4.56
C SER A 395 -12.72 -5.88 5.10
N GLY A 396 -12.85 -5.11 6.16
CA GLY A 396 -11.72 -4.54 6.88
C GLY A 396 -11.77 -4.86 8.36
N THR A 397 -10.89 -4.21 9.12
CA THR A 397 -10.80 -4.36 10.57
C THR A 397 -10.69 -3.00 11.26
N VAL A 398 -11.17 -2.92 12.50
CA VAL A 398 -10.80 -1.89 13.48
C VAL A 398 -9.92 -2.55 14.54
N GLN A 399 -8.79 -1.96 14.85
CA GLN A 399 -7.88 -2.42 15.91
C GLN A 399 -8.03 -1.53 17.13
N LEU A 400 -8.12 -2.14 18.31
CA LEU A 400 -8.10 -1.47 19.60
C LEU A 400 -6.98 -2.08 20.45
N ASP A 401 -6.11 -1.25 21.00
CA ASP A 401 -5.01 -1.65 21.87
C ASP A 401 -5.25 -1.10 23.28
N PHE A 402 -5.21 -1.98 24.27
CA PHE A 402 -5.43 -1.64 25.67
C PHE A 402 -4.15 -1.90 26.45
N VAL A 403 -3.62 -0.87 27.09
CA VAL A 403 -2.41 -0.95 27.90
C VAL A 403 -2.77 -0.85 29.38
N PHE A 404 -2.24 -1.77 30.18
CA PHE A 404 -2.55 -1.86 31.61
C PHE A 404 -1.35 -1.42 32.44
N GLY A 405 -1.61 -0.63 33.49
CA GLY A 405 -0.58 -0.21 34.46
C GLY A 405 0.43 0.81 33.91
N GLU A 406 0.14 1.44 32.77
CA GLU A 406 0.92 2.59 32.30
C GLU A 406 0.63 3.81 33.19
N PRO A 407 1.65 4.47 33.76
CA PRO A 407 1.45 5.67 34.56
C PRO A 407 0.82 6.80 33.73
N LEU A 408 -0.11 7.53 34.35
CA LEU A 408 -0.77 8.68 33.76
C LEU A 408 -0.42 9.96 34.56
N PRO A 409 0.72 10.62 34.29
CA PRO A 409 1.21 11.74 35.10
C PRO A 409 0.46 13.07 34.85
N ALA A 410 -0.43 13.12 33.87
CA ALA A 410 -1.36 14.22 33.67
C ALA A 410 -2.79 13.68 33.64
N GLU A 411 -3.72 14.33 34.34
CA GLU A 411 -5.14 13.96 34.35
C GLU A 411 -5.70 13.92 32.92
N PRO A 412 -6.58 12.95 32.60
CA PRO A 412 -7.22 12.89 31.30
C PRO A 412 -8.25 14.02 31.15
N GLU A 413 -8.47 14.43 29.90
CA GLU A 413 -9.46 15.45 29.55
C GLU A 413 -10.56 14.86 28.68
N LEU A 414 -11.81 15.27 28.91
CA LEU A 414 -12.92 14.94 28.01
C LEU A 414 -12.67 15.60 26.66
N THR A 415 -12.47 14.79 25.64
CA THR A 415 -12.15 15.24 24.28
C THR A 415 -13.23 14.79 23.30
N GLU A 416 -13.68 15.75 22.48
CA GLU A 416 -14.58 15.48 21.37
C GLU A 416 -13.82 14.87 20.20
N ILE A 417 -14.24 13.67 19.76
CA ILE A 417 -13.71 12.98 18.60
C ILE A 417 -14.71 13.12 17.45
N PRO A 418 -14.39 13.88 16.39
CA PRO A 418 -15.28 14.07 15.26
C PRO A 418 -15.64 12.74 14.60
N ARG A 419 -16.93 12.54 14.32
CA ARG A 419 -17.42 11.36 13.60
C ARG A 419 -17.34 11.56 12.10
N ALA A 420 -17.08 10.49 11.37
CA ALA A 420 -16.97 10.54 9.91
C ALA A 420 -18.33 10.71 9.21
N ASP A 421 -19.43 10.33 9.86
CA ASP A 421 -20.80 10.52 9.36
C ASP A 421 -21.33 11.96 9.53
N GLY A 422 -20.56 12.85 10.16
CA GLY A 422 -20.99 14.21 10.48
C GLY A 422 -22.02 14.29 11.62
N GLY A 423 -22.27 13.20 12.34
CA GLY A 423 -23.03 13.19 13.59
C GLY A 423 -22.29 13.90 14.72
N GLY A 424 -22.96 14.06 15.88
CA GLY A 424 -22.34 14.65 17.07
C GLY A 424 -21.10 13.86 17.51
N PRO A 425 -20.00 14.51 17.91
CA PRO A 425 -18.74 13.83 18.23
C PRO A 425 -18.91 12.82 19.37
N ALA A 426 -18.09 11.77 19.38
CA ALA A 426 -17.96 10.93 20.57
C ALA A 426 -17.15 11.69 21.63
N VAL A 427 -17.56 11.65 22.90
CA VAL A 427 -16.84 12.31 24.00
C VAL A 427 -16.20 11.26 24.89
N LEU A 428 -14.86 11.26 24.95
CA LEU A 428 -14.10 10.26 25.70
C LEU A 428 -13.07 10.93 26.60
N ASN A 429 -12.74 10.28 27.72
CA ASN A 429 -11.52 10.60 28.46
C ASN A 429 -10.32 10.36 27.53
N ALA A 430 -9.43 11.35 27.43
CA ALA A 430 -8.30 11.29 26.51
C ALA A 430 -7.05 11.93 27.12
N ALA A 431 -5.89 11.48 26.65
CA ALA A 431 -4.62 12.10 26.98
C ALA A 431 -4.51 13.49 26.35
N THR A 432 -3.87 14.42 27.05
CA THR A 432 -3.61 15.77 26.53
C THR A 432 -2.58 15.74 25.39
N PRO A 433 -2.53 16.79 24.54
CA PRO A 433 -1.46 16.94 23.54
C PRO A 433 -0.06 16.90 24.17
N GLU A 434 0.12 17.52 25.33
CA GLU A 434 1.38 17.57 26.07
C GLU A 434 1.83 16.19 26.55
N LEU A 435 0.91 15.39 27.12
CA LEU A 435 1.22 14.03 27.55
C LEU A 435 1.49 13.12 26.34
N SER A 436 0.73 13.30 25.26
CA SER A 436 0.95 12.59 24.00
C SER A 436 2.36 12.85 23.45
N LEU A 437 2.83 14.10 23.47
CA LEU A 437 4.20 14.44 23.05
C LEU A 437 5.25 13.82 23.97
N ALA A 438 5.04 13.88 25.29
CA ALA A 438 5.95 13.29 26.27
C ALA A 438 6.14 11.78 26.05
N TRP A 439 5.06 11.06 25.77
CA TRP A 439 5.10 9.64 25.44
C TRP A 439 5.81 9.35 24.11
N LYS A 440 5.58 10.17 23.07
CA LYS A 440 6.29 10.00 21.79
C LYS A 440 7.80 10.16 21.96
N LEU A 441 8.24 11.16 22.73
CA LEU A 441 9.65 11.33 23.08
C LEU A 441 10.19 10.16 23.89
N LEU A 442 9.41 9.65 24.85
CA LEU A 442 9.80 8.48 25.61
C LEU A 442 10.06 7.26 24.70
N TRP A 443 9.19 6.97 23.75
CA TRP A 443 9.38 5.83 22.84
C TRP A 443 10.57 6.06 21.90
N LEU A 444 10.72 7.27 21.37
CA LEU A 444 11.84 7.60 20.49
C LEU A 444 13.21 7.52 21.19
N LEU A 445 13.26 7.81 22.48
CA LEU A 445 14.51 7.87 23.25
C LEU A 445 14.87 6.56 23.96
N THR A 446 13.90 5.69 24.23
CA THR A 446 14.12 4.52 25.11
C THR A 446 13.81 3.17 24.47
N ASP A 447 13.07 3.13 23.36
CA ASP A 447 12.75 1.86 22.70
C ASP A 447 13.95 1.35 21.89
N ALA A 448 14.09 0.02 21.79
CA ALA A 448 15.08 -0.62 20.93
C ALA A 448 14.75 -0.51 19.43
N TYR A 449 13.51 -0.13 19.09
CA TYR A 449 12.95 0.03 17.77
C TYR A 449 12.16 1.35 17.63
N PRO A 450 12.80 2.52 17.74
CA PRO A 450 12.12 3.81 17.57
C PRO A 450 11.43 3.91 16.20
N GLN A 451 10.12 4.19 16.17
CA GLN A 451 9.34 4.16 14.92
C GLN A 451 9.23 5.54 14.27
N GLY A 452 9.35 5.60 12.93
CA GLY A 452 9.19 6.86 12.18
C GLY A 452 7.81 7.52 12.33
N LYS A 453 6.74 6.74 12.56
CA LYS A 453 5.41 7.30 12.87
C LYS A 453 5.42 8.11 14.17
N ASP A 454 6.20 7.70 15.15
CA ASP A 454 6.27 8.38 16.45
C ASP A 454 7.08 9.67 16.33
N LEU A 455 8.10 9.71 15.47
CA LEU A 455 8.82 10.93 15.10
C LEU A 455 7.93 11.94 14.38
N TYR A 456 7.13 11.48 13.41
CA TYR A 456 6.18 12.34 12.71
C TYR A 456 5.11 12.92 13.66
N ASP A 457 4.54 12.07 14.51
CA ASP A 457 3.53 12.46 15.50
C ASP A 457 4.13 13.46 16.53
N ALA A 458 5.37 13.22 17.01
CA ALA A 458 6.08 14.11 17.93
C ALA A 458 6.35 15.48 17.29
N TRP A 459 6.82 15.51 16.05
CA TRP A 459 7.05 16.73 15.28
C TRP A 459 5.76 17.55 15.15
N LEU A 460 4.64 16.91 14.83
CA LEU A 460 3.35 17.58 14.68
C LEU A 460 2.87 18.14 16.03
N LEU A 461 2.97 17.37 17.11
CA LEU A 461 2.59 17.80 18.46
C LEU A 461 3.45 18.96 18.95
N ALA A 462 4.78 18.88 18.83
CA ALA A 462 5.71 19.90 19.30
C ALA A 462 5.53 21.26 18.61
N ARG A 463 4.91 21.30 17.43
CA ARG A 463 4.57 22.55 16.75
C ARG A 463 3.30 23.22 17.28
N ASN A 464 2.44 22.47 17.97
CA ASN A 464 1.11 22.91 18.35
C ASN A 464 0.85 22.92 19.87
N CYS A 465 1.68 22.24 20.67
CA CYS A 465 1.61 22.28 22.13
C CYS A 465 2.98 22.61 22.76
N ARG A 466 2.98 22.92 24.06
CA ARG A 466 4.20 23.22 24.83
C ARG A 466 4.13 22.52 26.20
N PRO A 467 4.66 21.28 26.31
CA PRO A 467 4.70 20.59 27.59
C PRO A 467 5.64 21.29 28.56
N SER A 468 5.42 21.09 29.86
CA SER A 468 6.40 21.51 30.86
C SER A 468 7.64 20.60 30.82
N TYR A 469 8.81 21.16 31.14
CA TYR A 469 10.04 20.35 31.28
C TYR A 469 9.85 19.20 32.28
N ARG A 470 9.14 19.48 33.38
CA ARG A 470 8.82 18.50 34.42
C ARG A 470 8.05 17.31 33.86
N LEU A 471 6.98 17.55 33.10
CA LEU A 471 6.20 16.47 32.49
C LEU A 471 7.07 15.62 31.55
N LEU A 472 7.89 16.27 30.71
CA LEU A 472 8.79 15.56 29.81
C LEU A 472 9.81 14.70 30.58
N ALA A 473 10.43 15.26 31.62
CA ALA A 473 11.42 14.56 32.45
C ALA A 473 10.79 13.38 33.19
N GLU A 474 9.62 13.59 33.81
CA GLU A 474 8.88 12.55 34.55
C GLU A 474 8.49 11.37 33.65
N VAL A 475 7.85 11.65 32.50
CA VAL A 475 7.41 10.61 31.56
C VAL A 475 8.60 9.85 30.96
N THR A 476 9.69 10.55 30.66
CA THR A 476 10.88 9.94 30.04
C THR A 476 11.85 9.31 31.04
N GLY A 477 11.59 9.43 32.35
CA GLY A 477 12.47 8.93 33.40
C GLY A 477 13.80 9.70 33.54
N HIS A 478 13.86 10.94 33.06
CA HIS A 478 15.05 11.80 33.14
C HIS A 478 15.04 12.69 34.39
N SER A 479 16.21 13.21 34.77
CA SER A 479 16.36 14.15 35.88
C SER A 479 15.68 15.49 35.58
N GLU A 480 14.88 15.98 36.53
CA GLU A 480 14.36 17.37 36.51
C GLU A 480 15.47 18.41 36.79
N ALA A 481 16.56 18.01 37.45
CA ALA A 481 17.69 18.89 37.74
C ALA A 481 18.69 18.93 36.57
N PRO A 482 19.31 20.09 36.28
CA PRO A 482 20.36 20.18 35.27
C PRO A 482 21.56 19.28 35.60
N GLY A 483 22.10 18.59 34.60
CA GLY A 483 23.29 17.77 34.74
C GLY A 483 23.21 16.42 34.00
N PRO A 484 24.14 15.49 34.30
CA PRO A 484 24.13 14.16 33.72
C PRO A 484 22.80 13.44 34.01
N GLY A 485 22.09 13.02 32.97
CA GLY A 485 20.78 12.36 33.08
C GLY A 485 19.57 13.29 32.87
N ALA A 486 19.78 14.58 32.59
CA ALA A 486 18.71 15.48 32.13
C ALA A 486 18.30 15.14 30.69
N LEU A 487 17.02 15.40 30.37
CA LEU A 487 16.54 15.43 28.99
C LEU A 487 17.02 16.74 28.33
N THR A 488 17.74 16.66 27.21
CA THR A 488 18.41 17.79 26.54
C THR A 488 18.01 17.88 25.07
N LEU A 489 18.29 19.03 24.45
CA LEU A 489 18.16 19.18 22.99
C LEU A 489 19.10 18.25 22.22
N GLY A 490 20.31 18.00 22.73
CA GLY A 490 21.24 17.04 22.12
C GLY A 490 20.63 15.65 22.00
N ARG A 491 19.97 15.15 23.06
CA ARG A 491 19.29 13.84 23.06
C ARG A 491 18.22 13.75 22.00
N VAL A 492 17.41 14.79 21.87
CA VAL A 492 16.37 14.87 20.82
C VAL A 492 16.99 14.92 19.43
N ALA A 493 18.06 15.71 19.25
CA ALA A 493 18.77 15.82 17.98
C ALA A 493 19.48 14.51 17.57
N GLY A 494 19.77 13.63 18.53
CA GLY A 494 20.35 12.31 18.31
C GLY A 494 19.34 11.18 18.07
N ILE A 495 18.05 11.47 17.97
CA ILE A 495 17.02 10.45 17.70
C ILE A 495 17.24 9.84 16.32
N GLU A 496 17.39 8.52 16.28
CA GLU A 496 17.37 7.71 15.05
C GLU A 496 16.07 6.91 15.02
N ALA A 497 15.16 7.25 14.11
CA ALA A 497 13.87 6.57 13.96
C ALA A 497 13.80 5.80 12.63
N ASP A 498 13.11 4.66 12.63
CA ASP A 498 12.90 3.86 11.42
C ASP A 498 11.92 4.56 10.46
N TRP A 499 12.48 5.44 9.64
CA TRP A 499 11.76 6.20 8.63
C TRP A 499 11.30 5.32 7.47
N GLN A 500 12.03 4.25 7.17
CA GLN A 500 11.76 3.40 6.03
C GLN A 500 10.49 2.58 6.26
N GLU A 501 10.29 2.01 7.45
CA GLU A 501 9.03 1.34 7.80
C GLU A 501 7.84 2.32 7.74
N PHE A 502 8.00 3.55 8.24
CA PHE A 502 6.97 4.58 8.16
C PHE A 502 6.59 4.94 6.70
N ARG A 503 7.58 5.10 5.83
CA ARG A 503 7.36 5.41 4.39
C ARG A 503 6.68 4.29 3.61
N LYS A 504 6.72 3.03 4.07
CA LYS A 504 5.98 1.93 3.42
C LYS A 504 4.47 2.14 3.46
N GLU A 505 4.00 2.73 4.56
CA GLU A 505 2.58 3.00 4.81
C GLU A 505 2.17 4.38 4.31
N TYR A 506 3.07 5.36 4.47
CA TYR A 506 2.80 6.75 4.11
C TYR A 506 3.82 7.28 3.08
N PRO A 507 3.84 6.74 1.84
CA PRO A 507 4.82 7.13 0.82
C PRO A 507 4.69 8.59 0.36
N GLY A 508 3.56 9.25 0.68
CA GLY A 508 3.32 10.66 0.39
C GLY A 508 3.97 11.65 1.37
N VAL A 509 4.51 11.18 2.50
CA VAL A 509 5.26 12.02 3.45
C VAL A 509 6.53 12.52 2.77
N ARG A 510 6.80 13.83 2.87
CA ARG A 510 7.95 14.49 2.25
C ARG A 510 9.09 14.64 3.25
N GLY A 511 10.32 14.67 2.76
CA GLY A 511 11.52 14.85 3.58
C GLY A 511 12.06 13.55 4.17
N GLU A 512 13.20 13.65 4.84
CA GLU A 512 13.88 12.53 5.50
C GLU A 512 13.81 12.68 7.03
N ALA A 513 14.06 11.61 7.79
CA ALA A 513 13.93 11.63 9.26
C ALA A 513 14.73 12.76 9.91
N GLU A 514 15.92 13.05 9.39
CA GLU A 514 16.80 14.10 9.88
C GLU A 514 16.16 15.49 9.81
N ASP A 515 15.28 15.72 8.81
CA ASP A 515 14.53 16.97 8.72
C ASP A 515 13.52 17.10 9.86
N TYR A 516 12.80 16.02 10.17
CA TYR A 516 11.80 15.97 11.23
C TYR A 516 12.45 16.03 12.62
N VAL A 517 13.59 15.36 12.82
CA VAL A 517 14.37 15.44 14.06
C VAL A 517 14.85 16.87 14.31
N ARG A 518 15.41 17.51 13.28
CA ARG A 518 15.86 18.91 13.37
C ARG A 518 14.71 19.85 13.71
N GLU A 519 13.56 19.70 13.04
CA GLU A 519 12.38 20.53 13.32
C GLU A 519 11.77 20.26 14.70
N LEU A 520 11.76 19.01 15.15
CA LEU A 520 11.32 18.63 16.50
C LEU A 520 12.23 19.27 17.57
N ALA A 521 13.55 19.17 17.43
CA ALA A 521 14.50 19.80 18.34
C ALA A 521 14.32 21.32 18.39
N ASN A 522 14.17 21.97 17.24
CA ASN A 522 13.90 23.41 17.17
C ASN A 522 12.59 23.81 17.88
N ALA A 523 11.54 23.00 17.73
CA ALA A 523 10.26 23.25 18.38
C ALA A 523 10.33 23.10 19.92
N LEU A 524 11.19 22.20 20.41
CA LEU A 524 11.42 21.93 21.82
C LEU A 524 12.49 22.83 22.48
N ALA A 525 13.24 23.61 21.70
CA ALA A 525 14.27 24.53 22.21
C ALA A 525 13.81 25.50 23.31
N PRO A 526 12.58 26.01 23.32
CA PRO A 526 12.09 26.85 24.43
C PRO A 526 11.85 26.10 25.75
N VAL A 527 11.79 24.76 25.71
CA VAL A 527 11.41 23.91 26.85
C VAL A 527 12.59 23.09 27.38
N LEU A 528 13.47 22.63 26.49
CA LEU A 528 14.60 21.77 26.82
C LEU A 528 15.90 22.57 26.96
N PRO A 529 16.76 22.23 27.94
CA PRO A 529 18.09 22.80 28.03
C PRO A 529 19.00 22.29 26.90
N GLU A 530 20.00 23.11 26.56
CA GLU A 530 21.15 22.68 25.75
C GLU A 530 21.95 21.60 26.48
N GLY A 531 22.55 20.67 25.73
CA GLY A 531 23.39 19.61 26.29
C GLY A 531 23.81 18.57 25.25
N GLU A 532 24.73 17.69 25.63
CA GLU A 532 25.22 16.61 24.75
C GLU A 532 24.10 15.59 24.40
N PRO A 533 24.25 14.87 23.27
CA PRO A 533 23.38 13.75 22.87
C PRO A 533 23.25 12.61 23.87
#